data_AF-A0A329YF45-F1
#
_entry.id   AF-A0A329YF45-F1
#
_cell.length_a   1.000
_cell.length_b   1.000
_cell.length_c   1.000
_cell.angle_alpha   90.00
_cell.angle_beta   90.00
_cell.angle_gamma   90.00
#
_symmetry.space_group_name_H-M   'P 1'
#
loop_
_entity.id
_entity.type
_entity.pdbx_description
1 polymer ?
#
loop_
_entity_poly.entity_id
_entity_poly.type
_entity_poly.pdbx_seq_one_letter_code
_entity_poly.pdbx_strand_id
1 'polypeptide(L)'
;MSSVPGWILILQALLTPAIAIAVGAIGFLQWRTAHQKVVLELFDKRLAILTTARSAAITVLKTKNFDEARPYAVDAAIRSRFLFGKDIVAMLWEFQGDVYRATNEGDMFERLKHPEQSAAQRRTLAIEAARKILSELNSAAEPYMKMDQKRVRTPIEWLRDRNRQRLSYADEQQR
;
A
#
# COMPACT_ATOMS: atom_id res chain seq x y z
N MET A 1 -58.34 -23.52 26.52
CA MET A 1 -57.08 -22.78 26.31
C MET A 1 -56.05 -23.78 25.83
N SER A 2 -55.80 -23.83 24.52
CA SER A 2 -54.91 -24.84 23.92
C SER A 2 -53.49 -24.56 24.38
N SER A 3 -52.96 -25.42 25.27
CA SER A 3 -51.58 -25.35 25.76
C SER A 3 -50.64 -25.56 24.58
N VAL A 4 -49.85 -24.53 24.25
CA VAL A 4 -48.83 -24.61 23.21
C VAL A 4 -47.89 -25.78 23.53
N PRO A 5 -47.68 -26.73 22.62
CA PRO A 5 -46.79 -27.87 22.84
C PRO A 5 -45.38 -27.43 23.27
N GLY A 6 -44.82 -28.05 24.31
CA GLY A 6 -43.53 -27.65 24.90
C GLY A 6 -42.34 -27.68 23.92
N TRP A 7 -42.39 -28.52 22.89
CA TRP A 7 -41.37 -28.55 21.84
C TRP A 7 -41.33 -27.26 21.00
N ILE A 8 -42.47 -26.57 20.84
CA ILE A 8 -42.55 -25.26 20.16
C ILE A 8 -41.86 -24.19 21.00
N LEU A 9 -42.03 -24.22 22.32
CA LEU A 9 -41.37 -23.28 23.24
C LEU A 9 -39.84 -23.48 23.22
N ILE A 10 -39.36 -24.72 23.16
CA ILE A 10 -37.92 -25.03 23.05
C ILE A 10 -37.34 -24.53 21.73
N LEU A 11 -38.03 -24.76 20.61
CA LEU A 11 -37.61 -24.26 19.30
C LEU A 11 -37.59 -22.73 19.24
N GLN A 12 -38.59 -22.07 19.82
CA GLN A 12 -38.66 -20.62 19.90
C GLN A 12 -37.53 -20.04 20.77
N ALA A 13 -37.17 -20.71 21.87
CA ALA A 13 -36.06 -20.31 22.74
C ALA A 13 -34.69 -20.52 22.07
N LEU A 14 -34.54 -21.53 21.19
CA LEU A 14 -33.30 -21.78 20.44
C LEU A 14 -33.15 -20.87 19.20
N LEU A 15 -34.24 -20.26 18.73
CA LEU A 15 -34.22 -19.41 17.54
C LEU A 15 -33.40 -18.13 17.78
N THR A 16 -33.55 -17.47 18.93
CA THR A 16 -32.81 -16.24 19.27
C THR A 16 -31.28 -16.45 19.30
N PRO A 17 -30.71 -17.45 20.00
CA PRO A 17 -29.27 -17.70 19.96
C PRO A 17 -28.80 -18.17 18.57
N ALA A 18 -29.62 -18.92 17.82
CA ALA A 18 -29.28 -19.30 16.45
C ALA A 18 -29.15 -18.08 15.52
N ILE A 19 -30.11 -17.15 15.59
CA ILE A 19 -30.06 -15.87 14.84
C ILE A 19 -28.86 -15.04 15.30
N ALA A 20 -28.59 -14.95 16.61
CA ALA A 20 -27.46 -14.21 17.14
C ALA A 20 -26.11 -14.76 16.61
N ILE A 21 -25.95 -16.09 16.58
CA ILE A 21 -24.78 -16.74 15.99
C ILE A 21 -24.67 -16.45 14.50
N ALA A 22 -25.78 -16.56 13.76
CA ALA A 22 -25.79 -16.30 12.32
C ALA A 22 -25.40 -14.84 11.99
N VAL A 23 -25.98 -13.88 12.70
CA VAL A 23 -25.65 -12.45 12.55
C VAL A 23 -24.20 -12.18 12.93
N GLY A 24 -23.71 -12.77 14.02
CA GLY A 24 -22.30 -12.65 14.43
C GLY A 24 -21.34 -13.20 13.37
N ALA A 25 -21.66 -14.36 12.78
CA ALA A 25 -20.87 -14.96 11.72
C ALA A 25 -20.86 -14.08 10.45
N ILE A 26 -22.01 -13.57 10.03
CA ILE A 26 -22.12 -12.66 8.88
C ILE A 26 -21.32 -11.38 9.12
N GLY A 27 -21.48 -10.77 10.30
CA GLY A 27 -20.74 -9.56 10.67
C GLY A 27 -19.23 -9.76 10.65
N PHE A 28 -18.74 -10.89 11.17
CA PHE A 28 -17.32 -11.25 11.11
C PHE A 28 -16.81 -11.40 9.67
N LEU A 29 -17.58 -12.08 8.81
CA LEU A 29 -17.23 -12.21 7.40
C LEU A 29 -17.21 -10.86 6.68
N GLN A 30 -18.18 -9.98 6.96
CA GLN A 30 -18.22 -8.64 6.41
C GLN A 30 -17.03 -7.79 6.85
N TRP A 31 -16.71 -7.79 8.14
CA TRP A 31 -15.54 -7.08 8.68
C TRP A 31 -14.25 -7.56 8.00
N ARG A 32 -14.08 -8.87 7.86
CA ARG A 32 -12.92 -9.46 7.20
C ARG A 32 -12.81 -9.01 5.74
N THR A 33 -13.90 -9.06 4.96
CA THR A 33 -13.89 -8.65 3.56
C THR A 33 -13.62 -7.15 3.43
N ALA A 34 -14.23 -6.33 4.28
CA ALA A 34 -13.97 -4.89 4.31
C ALA A 34 -12.51 -4.57 4.66
N HIS A 35 -11.95 -5.25 5.67
CA HIS A 35 -10.56 -5.09 6.08
C HIS A 35 -9.59 -5.47 4.95
N GLN A 36 -9.82 -6.60 4.28
CA GLN A 36 -9.01 -7.01 3.13
C GLN A 36 -9.09 -6.02 1.97
N LYS A 37 -10.28 -5.46 1.71
CA LYS A 37 -10.48 -4.44 0.67
C LYS A 37 -9.70 -3.17 0.98
N VAL A 38 -9.74 -2.69 2.22
CA VAL A 38 -9.00 -1.47 2.63
C VAL A 38 -7.49 -1.65 2.46
N VAL A 39 -6.95 -2.82 2.81
CA VAL A 39 -5.51 -3.10 2.63
C VAL A 39 -5.11 -3.11 1.16
N LEU A 40 -5.92 -3.74 0.29
CA LEU A 40 -5.69 -3.76 -1.15
C LEU A 40 -5.76 -2.34 -1.75
N GLU A 41 -6.80 -1.58 -1.39
CA GLU A 41 -6.93 -0.18 -1.85
C GLU A 41 -5.74 0.67 -1.42
N LEU A 42 -5.21 0.47 -0.21
CA LEU A 42 -4.02 1.17 0.26
C LEU A 42 -2.78 0.78 -0.56
N PHE A 43 -2.62 -0.51 -0.84
CA PHE A 43 -1.53 -1.02 -1.67
C PHE A 43 -1.58 -0.44 -3.09
N ASP A 44 -2.75 -0.45 -3.73
CA ASP A 44 -2.93 0.08 -5.08
C ASP A 44 -2.62 1.58 -5.14
N LYS A 45 -3.08 2.35 -4.14
CA LYS A 45 -2.77 3.79 -4.03
C LYS A 45 -1.27 4.04 -3.86
N ARG A 46 -0.58 3.24 -3.05
CA ARG A 46 0.88 3.32 -2.88
C ARG A 46 1.60 2.97 -4.17
N LEU A 47 1.23 1.87 -4.81
CA LEU A 47 1.82 1.44 -6.07
C LEU A 47 1.66 2.51 -7.15
N ALA A 48 0.47 3.11 -7.26
CA ALA A 48 0.20 4.18 -8.22
C ALA A 48 1.19 5.35 -8.08
N ILE A 49 1.47 5.81 -6.86
CA ILE A 49 2.44 6.90 -6.61
C ILE A 49 3.85 6.48 -7.05
N LEU A 50 4.28 5.28 -6.68
CA LEU A 50 5.60 4.77 -7.05
C LEU A 50 5.73 4.65 -8.57
N THR A 51 4.68 4.18 -9.26
CA THR A 51 4.66 4.12 -10.72
C THR A 51 4.73 5.51 -11.35
N THR A 52 4.03 6.51 -10.80
CA THR A 52 4.09 7.89 -11.28
C THR A 52 5.49 8.48 -11.13
N ALA A 53 6.13 8.29 -9.98
CA ALA A 53 7.51 8.73 -9.74
C ALA A 53 8.51 8.05 -10.69
N ARG A 54 8.37 6.74 -10.90
CA ARG A 54 9.21 5.99 -11.86
C ARG A 54 8.99 6.46 -13.29
N SER A 55 7.75 6.70 -13.70
CA SER A 55 7.44 7.22 -15.03
C SER A 55 8.08 8.59 -15.25
N ALA A 56 8.01 9.48 -14.26
CA ALA A 56 8.70 10.77 -14.30
C ALA A 56 10.22 10.60 -14.47
N ALA A 57 10.84 9.72 -13.68
CA ALA A 57 12.27 9.43 -13.77
C ALA A 57 12.66 8.82 -15.13
N ILE A 58 11.84 7.92 -15.69
CA ILE A 58 12.05 7.33 -17.01
C ILE A 58 11.97 8.41 -18.10
N THR A 59 11.00 9.33 -18.02
CA THR A 59 10.90 10.46 -18.96
C THR A 59 12.16 11.32 -18.91
N VAL A 60 12.64 11.67 -17.71
CA VAL A 60 13.91 12.40 -17.55
C VAL A 60 15.08 11.69 -18.23
N LEU A 61 15.22 10.38 -18.03
CA LEU A 61 16.37 9.63 -18.57
C LEU A 61 16.27 9.37 -20.08
N LYS A 62 15.08 9.08 -20.61
CA LYS A 62 14.88 8.73 -22.02
C LYS A 62 14.78 9.94 -22.93
N THR A 63 13.90 10.88 -22.60
CA THR A 63 13.60 12.03 -23.48
C THR A 63 14.38 13.27 -23.08
N LYS A 64 14.90 13.33 -21.84
CA LYS A 64 15.49 14.55 -21.24
C LYS A 64 14.51 15.73 -21.28
N ASN A 65 13.21 15.44 -21.33
CA ASN A 65 12.15 16.43 -21.31
C ASN A 65 11.71 16.66 -19.84
N PHE A 66 12.35 17.63 -19.20
CA PHE A 66 12.08 17.95 -17.79
C PHE A 66 10.71 18.61 -17.59
N ASP A 67 10.24 19.38 -18.58
CA ASP A 67 8.92 20.02 -18.54
C ASP A 67 7.79 18.98 -18.56
N GLU A 68 7.95 17.91 -19.35
CA GLU A 68 7.01 16.78 -19.39
C GLU A 68 7.09 15.92 -18.12
N ALA A 69 8.27 15.72 -17.55
CA ALA A 69 8.45 14.93 -16.33
C ALA A 69 7.95 15.64 -15.06
N ARG A 70 8.01 16.98 -15.03
CA ARG A 70 7.64 17.83 -13.88
C ARG A 70 6.25 17.52 -13.29
N PRO A 71 5.14 17.52 -14.06
CA PRO A 71 3.81 17.30 -13.47
C PRO A 71 3.70 15.95 -12.76
N TYR A 72 4.31 14.90 -13.30
CA TYR A 72 4.35 13.58 -12.67
C TYR A 72 5.18 13.58 -11.39
N ALA A 73 6.35 14.23 -11.40
CA ALA A 73 7.19 14.35 -10.20
C ALA A 73 6.48 15.13 -9.08
N VAL A 74 5.76 16.20 -9.43
CA VAL A 74 4.96 17.01 -8.48
C VAL A 74 3.79 16.19 -7.91
N ASP A 75 3.02 15.51 -8.75
CA ASP A 75 1.89 14.69 -8.28
C ASP A 75 2.36 13.58 -7.33
N ALA A 76 3.45 12.90 -7.67
CA ALA A 76 4.05 11.88 -6.81
C ALA A 76 4.50 12.46 -5.46
N ALA A 77 5.21 13.59 -5.46
CA ALA A 77 5.69 14.22 -4.23
C ALA A 77 4.54 14.67 -3.31
N ILE A 78 3.50 15.31 -3.84
CA ILE A 78 2.35 15.77 -3.04
C ILE A 78 1.59 14.59 -2.45
N ARG A 79 1.25 13.58 -3.26
CA ARG A 79 0.47 12.43 -2.79
C ARG A 79 1.26 11.57 -1.81
N SER A 80 2.59 11.49 -1.97
CA SER A 80 3.44 10.67 -1.10
C SER A 80 3.31 11.04 0.38
N ARG A 81 3.08 12.33 0.68
CA ARG A 81 2.96 12.86 2.05
C ARG A 81 1.88 12.18 2.89
N PHE A 82 0.85 11.63 2.24
CA PHE A 82 -0.29 11.03 2.92
C PHE A 82 -0.20 9.51 3.06
N LEU A 83 0.66 8.84 2.28
CA LEU A 83 0.67 7.38 2.18
C LEU A 83 1.99 6.72 2.60
N PHE A 84 3.07 7.50 2.72
CA PHE A 84 4.40 7.03 3.06
C PHE A 84 5.00 7.80 4.24
N GLY A 85 6.09 7.25 4.79
CA GLY A 85 6.88 7.91 5.83
C GLY A 85 7.83 8.99 5.28
N LYS A 86 8.53 9.64 6.20
CA LYS A 86 9.38 10.81 5.92
C LYS A 86 10.52 10.52 4.95
N ASP A 87 11.01 9.28 4.94
CA ASP A 87 12.07 8.77 4.08
C ASP A 87 11.72 8.87 2.60
N ILE A 88 10.61 8.25 2.18
CA ILE A 88 10.16 8.26 0.79
C ILE A 88 9.68 9.65 0.39
N VAL A 89 9.01 10.34 1.31
CA VAL A 89 8.54 11.71 1.08
C VAL A 89 9.72 12.62 0.77
N ALA A 90 10.77 12.63 1.60
CA ALA A 90 11.97 13.43 1.36
C ALA A 90 12.61 13.10 0.01
N MET A 91 12.77 11.82 -0.31
CA MET A 91 13.35 11.37 -1.58
C MET A 91 12.55 11.88 -2.80
N LEU A 92 11.22 11.80 -2.76
CA LEU A 92 10.37 12.27 -3.87
C LEU A 92 10.31 13.79 -3.98
N TRP A 93 10.38 14.51 -2.86
CA TRP A 93 10.48 15.98 -2.84
C TRP A 93 11.82 16.49 -3.37
N GLU A 94 12.93 15.85 -3.00
CA GLU A 94 14.26 16.15 -3.56
C GLU A 94 14.24 15.97 -5.09
N PHE A 95 13.76 14.81 -5.54
CA PHE A 95 13.65 14.52 -6.98
C PHE A 95 12.76 15.54 -7.71
N GLN A 96 11.61 15.89 -7.15
CA GLN A 96 10.72 16.90 -7.74
C GLN A 96 11.40 18.26 -7.83
N GLY A 97 12.14 18.67 -6.79
CA GLY A 97 12.90 19.91 -6.77
C GLY A 97 13.97 19.95 -7.85
N ASP A 98 14.73 18.86 -8.01
CA ASP A 98 15.77 18.76 -9.02
C ASP A 98 15.22 18.78 -10.44
N VAL A 99 14.10 18.08 -10.69
CA VAL A 99 13.38 18.14 -11.97
C VAL A 99 12.88 19.55 -12.25
N TYR A 100 12.31 20.24 -11.25
CA TYR A 100 11.85 21.61 -11.41
C TYR A 100 13.00 22.56 -11.78
N ARG A 101 14.14 22.49 -11.10
CA ARG A 101 15.31 23.34 -11.42
C ARG A 101 15.89 23.09 -12.81
N ALA A 102 15.69 21.89 -13.37
CA ALA A 102 16.13 21.52 -14.72
C ALA A 102 15.15 21.94 -15.84
N THR A 103 13.94 22.36 -15.50
CA THR A 103 12.96 22.93 -16.46
C THR A 103 13.37 24.31 -16.95
N ASN A 104 12.76 24.79 -18.04
CA ASN A 104 13.05 26.15 -18.55
C ASN A 104 12.62 27.24 -17.54
N GLU A 105 11.47 27.05 -16.89
CA GLU A 105 10.96 27.97 -15.86
C GLU A 105 11.88 27.99 -14.63
N GLY A 106 12.25 26.81 -14.13
CA GLY A 106 13.17 26.70 -13.00
C GLY A 106 14.56 27.21 -13.34
N ASP A 107 15.03 27.02 -14.58
CA ASP A 107 16.32 27.54 -15.02
C ASP A 107 16.37 29.07 -14.92
N MET A 108 15.32 29.75 -15.38
CA MET A 108 15.21 31.20 -15.28
C MET A 108 15.26 31.69 -13.83
N PHE A 109 14.51 31.03 -12.93
CA PHE A 109 14.49 31.41 -11.52
C PHE A 109 15.85 31.19 -10.84
N GLU A 110 16.48 30.04 -11.08
CA GLU A 110 17.76 29.69 -10.46
C GLU A 110 18.92 30.55 -11.01
N ARG A 111 18.86 31.04 -12.25
CA ARG A 111 19.85 32.00 -12.78
C ARG A 111 19.86 33.32 -11.99
N LEU A 112 18.71 33.75 -11.48
CA LEU A 112 18.61 34.97 -10.66
C LEU A 112 19.21 34.76 -9.27
N LYS A 113 19.10 33.54 -8.74
CA LYS A 113 19.50 33.20 -7.37
C LYS A 113 20.95 32.73 -7.27
N HIS A 114 21.40 31.97 -8.27
CA HIS A 114 22.69 31.28 -8.36
C HIS A 114 23.27 31.41 -9.78
N PRO A 115 23.69 32.63 -10.19
CA PRO A 115 24.20 32.89 -11.54
C PRO A 115 25.46 32.07 -11.90
N GLU A 116 26.20 31.60 -10.90
CA GLU A 116 27.38 30.73 -11.06
C GLU A 116 27.05 29.30 -11.53
N GLN A 117 25.81 28.84 -11.34
CA GLN A 117 25.42 27.47 -11.68
C GLN A 117 24.98 27.36 -13.14
N SER A 118 25.74 26.60 -13.92
CA SER A 118 25.38 26.34 -15.31
C SER A 118 24.07 25.52 -15.41
N ALA A 119 23.29 25.78 -16.46
CA ALA A 119 22.09 24.98 -16.75
C ALA A 119 22.43 23.49 -16.98
N ALA A 120 23.64 23.20 -17.48
CA ALA A 120 24.13 21.84 -17.67
C ALA A 120 24.27 21.09 -16.33
N GLN A 121 24.84 21.73 -15.30
CA GLN A 121 24.98 21.12 -13.97
C GLN A 121 23.61 20.76 -13.36
N ARG A 122 22.63 21.66 -13.46
CA ARG A 122 21.26 21.41 -12.95
C ARG A 122 20.57 20.24 -13.65
N ARG A 123 20.74 20.12 -14.96
CA ARG A 123 20.22 18.97 -15.72
C ARG A 123 20.91 17.68 -15.33
N THR A 124 22.22 17.71 -15.06
CA THR A 124 22.95 16.53 -14.57
C THR A 124 22.43 16.09 -13.20
N LEU A 125 22.20 17.02 -12.27
CA LEU A 125 21.61 16.72 -10.96
C LEU A 125 20.23 16.05 -11.09
N ALA A 126 19.36 16.57 -11.95
CA ALA A 126 18.05 15.96 -12.20
C ALA A 126 18.14 14.54 -12.79
N ILE A 127 19.13 14.29 -13.66
CA ILE A 127 19.41 12.96 -14.22
C ILE A 127 19.92 12.00 -13.14
N GLU A 128 20.80 12.47 -12.26
CA GLU A 128 21.30 11.68 -11.12
C GLU A 128 20.18 11.34 -10.14
N ALA A 129 19.33 12.33 -9.81
CA ALA A 129 18.15 12.13 -8.98
C ALA A 129 17.19 11.12 -9.62
N ALA A 130 16.95 11.19 -10.94
CA ALA A 130 16.14 10.21 -11.65
C ALA A 130 16.71 8.79 -11.58
N ARG A 131 18.04 8.62 -11.70
CA ARG A 131 18.69 7.32 -11.51
C ARG A 131 18.50 6.80 -10.10
N LYS A 132 18.71 7.66 -9.10
CA LYS A 132 18.52 7.34 -7.68
C LYS A 132 17.09 6.84 -7.42
N ILE A 133 16.08 7.51 -7.96
CA ILE A 133 14.68 7.06 -7.88
C ILE A 133 14.53 5.65 -8.47
N LEU A 134 15.08 5.37 -9.65
CA LEU A 134 14.90 4.06 -10.28
C LEU A 134 15.60 2.92 -9.53
N SER A 135 16.73 3.20 -8.86
CA SER A 135 17.50 2.20 -8.11
C SER A 135 17.02 2.00 -6.68
N GLU A 136 16.70 3.09 -5.96
CA GLU A 136 16.48 3.05 -4.51
C GLU A 136 15.00 3.05 -4.11
N LEU A 137 14.10 3.61 -4.93
CA LEU A 137 12.70 3.80 -4.54
C LEU A 137 12.00 2.48 -4.19
N ASN A 138 12.30 1.40 -4.92
CA ASN A 138 11.68 0.10 -4.66
C ASN A 138 12.12 -0.47 -3.30
N SER A 139 13.41 -0.39 -2.98
CA SER A 139 13.96 -0.85 -1.70
C SER A 139 13.44 -0.01 -0.54
N ALA A 140 13.36 1.31 -0.71
CA ALA A 140 12.79 2.21 0.29
C ALA A 140 11.28 1.97 0.49
N ALA A 141 10.55 1.62 -0.57
CA ALA A 141 9.12 1.33 -0.50
C ALA A 141 8.80 -0.07 0.02
N GLU A 142 9.75 -0.99 0.07
CA GLU A 142 9.54 -2.38 0.46
C GLU A 142 8.78 -2.55 1.78
N PRO A 143 9.13 -1.82 2.88
CA PRO A 143 8.39 -1.93 4.14
C PRO A 143 6.92 -1.52 4.04
N TYR A 144 6.58 -0.63 3.11
CA TYR A 144 5.22 -0.14 2.88
C TYR A 144 4.42 -1.01 1.91
N MET A 145 5.09 -1.90 1.18
CA MET A 145 4.51 -2.77 0.15
C MET A 145 4.37 -4.22 0.61
N LYS A 146 4.96 -4.61 1.74
CA LYS A 146 4.75 -5.92 2.33
C LYS A 146 3.31 -6.04 2.83
N MET A 147 2.54 -6.94 2.22
CA MET A 147 1.28 -7.43 2.77
C MET A 147 1.57 -8.49 3.85
N ASP A 148 2.31 -8.10 4.88
CA ASP A 148 2.72 -8.98 5.98
C ASP A 148 1.59 -9.31 6.97
N GLN A 149 0.41 -8.71 6.78
CA GLN A 149 -0.82 -9.13 7.43
C GLN A 149 -1.16 -10.57 7.01
N LYS A 150 -0.56 -11.55 7.69
CA LYS A 150 -0.96 -12.95 7.65
C LYS A 150 -2.47 -12.99 7.77
N ARG A 151 -3.11 -13.45 6.69
CA ARG A 151 -4.55 -13.68 6.59
C ARG A 151 -5.10 -14.10 7.95
N VAL A 152 -5.91 -13.24 8.60
CA VAL A 152 -6.57 -13.57 9.88
C VAL A 152 -7.28 -14.90 9.63
N ARG A 153 -6.93 -15.96 10.36
CA ARG A 153 -7.48 -17.30 10.09
C ARG A 153 -8.96 -17.33 10.49
N THR A 154 -9.78 -18.02 9.72
CA THR A 154 -11.15 -18.32 10.18
C THR A 154 -11.11 -19.30 11.35
N PRO A 155 -12.12 -19.32 12.25
CA PRO A 155 -12.19 -20.32 13.32
C PRO A 155 -12.15 -21.76 12.80
N ILE A 156 -12.73 -22.01 11.62
CA ILE A 156 -12.71 -23.32 10.95
C ILE A 156 -11.29 -23.67 10.47
N GLU A 157 -10.57 -22.73 9.87
CA GLU A 157 -9.17 -22.94 9.48
C GLU A 157 -8.26 -23.14 10.69
N TRP A 158 -8.48 -22.37 11.77
CA TRP A 158 -7.77 -22.55 13.04
C TRP A 158 -8.02 -23.94 13.63
N LEU A 159 -9.28 -24.40 13.64
CA LEU A 159 -9.66 -25.75 14.09
C LEU A 159 -9.03 -26.83 13.20
N ARG A 160 -9.05 -26.65 11.87
CA ARG A 160 -8.45 -27.60 10.91
C ARG A 160 -6.94 -27.68 11.07
N ASP A 161 -6.26 -26.56 11.28
CA ASP A 161 -4.81 -26.51 11.54
C ASP A 161 -4.46 -27.15 12.88
N ARG A 162 -5.24 -26.88 13.93
CA ARG A 162 -5.09 -27.54 15.24
C ARG A 162 -5.32 -29.05 15.14
N ASN A 163 -6.30 -29.50 14.36
CA ASN A 163 -6.52 -30.92 14.11
C ASN A 163 -5.37 -31.55 13.32
N ARG A 164 -4.82 -30.86 12.31
CA ARG A 164 -3.63 -31.32 11.58
C ARG A 164 -2.41 -31.45 12.48
N GLN A 165 -2.16 -30.48 13.37
CA GLN A 165 -1.09 -30.57 14.37
C GLN A 165 -1.29 -31.74 15.33
N ARG A 166 -2.53 -32.02 15.76
CA ARG A 166 -2.82 -33.18 16.62
C ARG A 166 -2.55 -34.51 15.91
N LEU A 167 -2.88 -34.60 14.62
CA LEU A 167 -2.65 -35.80 13.82
C LEU A 167 -1.16 -36.05 13.55
N SER A 168 -0.35 -35.00 13.34
CA SER A 168 1.10 -35.18 13.13
C SER A 168 1.83 -35.74 14.37
N TYR A 169 1.35 -35.44 15.58
CA TYR A 169 1.90 -36.02 16.82
C TYR A 169 1.48 -37.47 17.04
N ALA A 170 0.38 -37.93 16.43
CA ALA A 170 -0.07 -39.32 16.52
C ALA A 170 0.77 -40.25 15.63
N ASP A 171 1.21 -39.78 14.46
CA ASP A 171 2.09 -40.53 13.55
C ASP A 171 3.53 -40.67 14.10
N GLU A 172 4.01 -39.71 14.90
CA GLU A 172 5.34 -39.78 15.54
C GLU A 172 5.42 -40.81 16.70
N GLN A 173 4.29 -41.22 17.28
CA GLN A 173 4.26 -42.24 18.36
C GLN A 173 4.18 -43.69 17.84
N GLN A 174 4.13 -43.91 16.51
CA GLN A 174 4.06 -45.24 15.90
C GLN A 174 5.36 -45.69 15.20
N ARG A 175 6.46 -44.96 15.37
CA ARG A 175 7.82 -45.38 14.97
C ARG A 175 8.71 -45.59 16.19
#